data_AF-A0A2D7M3L4-F1
#
_entry.id   AF-A0A2D7M3L4-F1
#
_cell.length_a   1.000
_cell.length_b   1.000
_cell.length_c   1.000
_cell.angle_alpha   90.00
_cell.angle_beta   90.00
_cell.angle_gamma   90.00
#
_symmetry.space_group_name_H-M   'P 1'
#
loop_
_entity.id
_entity.type
_entity.pdbx_description
1 polymer ?
#
loop_
_entity_poly.entity_id
_entity_poly.type
_entity_poly.pdbx_seq_one_letter_code
_entity_poly.pdbx_strand_id
1 'polypeptide(L)'
;MSDTESDRWELHRQISPGALQLEATDLENLLPISREKLLLDRVLSLRPGTHAVAEKAVSAGPKEQQFRGRQEFSFPSTVAFSALEQLSLVVLFSALPEGQSIQMPALVSIESLEISAEMVEPGLLHLHVISLGQADGFDGDDRVVRFMGRVTVNGEDFVKATWAMNTTGEKKKGKP
;
A
#
# COMPACT_ATOMS: atom_id res chain seq x y z
N MET A 1 27.86 -3.43 -3.92
CA MET A 1 26.76 -3.77 -4.85
C MET A 1 25.78 -2.60 -4.84
N SER A 2 26.18 -1.40 -5.27
CA SER A 2 25.51 -0.17 -4.81
C SER A 2 25.38 0.98 -5.81
N ASP A 3 25.89 0.84 -7.04
CA ASP A 3 25.94 2.00 -7.95
C ASP A 3 24.92 1.85 -9.09
N THR A 4 24.71 0.62 -9.60
CA THR A 4 23.76 0.35 -10.69
C THR A 4 22.28 0.35 -10.31
N GLU A 5 21.94 0.11 -9.05
CA GLU A 5 20.54 0.16 -8.58
C GLU A 5 20.09 1.58 -8.25
N SER A 6 20.97 2.38 -7.65
CA SER A 6 20.76 3.80 -7.39
C SER A 6 20.60 4.59 -8.69
N ASP A 7 21.49 4.33 -9.67
CA ASP A 7 21.38 4.90 -11.03
C ASP A 7 20.07 4.52 -11.72
N ARG A 8 19.52 3.32 -11.46
CA ARG A 8 18.25 2.87 -12.05
C ARG A 8 17.07 3.70 -11.55
N TRP A 9 17.00 4.03 -10.27
CA TRP A 9 15.91 4.85 -9.72
C TRP A 9 15.96 6.30 -10.19
N GLU A 10 17.17 6.86 -10.36
CA GLU A 10 17.35 8.19 -10.94
C GLU A 10 17.07 8.21 -12.45
N LEU A 11 17.57 7.24 -13.22
CA LEU A 11 17.24 7.11 -14.64
C LEU A 11 15.73 6.93 -14.84
N HIS A 12 15.04 6.15 -14.00
CA HIS A 12 13.58 5.99 -14.10
C HIS A 12 12.82 7.28 -13.78
N ARG A 13 13.29 8.06 -12.78
CA ARG A 13 12.73 9.40 -12.47
C ARG A 13 12.96 10.41 -13.61
N GLN A 14 14.05 10.29 -14.35
CA GLN A 14 14.44 11.23 -15.40
C GLN A 14 13.93 10.86 -16.81
N ILE A 15 13.75 9.56 -17.11
CA ILE A 15 13.53 9.06 -18.48
C ILE A 15 12.07 8.74 -18.78
N SER A 16 11.24 8.44 -17.77
CA SER A 16 9.86 8.02 -18.03
C SER A 16 8.84 9.12 -17.70
N PRO A 17 8.20 9.73 -18.72
CA PRO A 17 6.90 10.38 -18.52
C PRO A 17 5.77 9.35 -18.31
N GLY A 18 6.07 8.05 -18.36
CA GLY A 18 5.16 6.93 -18.10
C GLY A 18 5.12 6.53 -16.63
N ALA A 19 4.03 5.87 -16.21
CA ALA A 19 3.87 5.40 -14.85
C ALA A 19 4.96 4.36 -14.48
N LEU A 20 5.55 4.49 -13.29
CA LEU A 20 6.54 3.53 -12.79
C LEU A 20 5.87 2.17 -12.52
N GLN A 21 6.57 1.09 -12.84
CA GLN A 21 6.17 -0.28 -12.52
C GLN A 21 7.15 -0.87 -11.54
N LEU A 22 6.65 -1.53 -10.48
CA LEU A 22 7.47 -2.17 -9.45
C LEU A 22 7.12 -3.66 -9.35
N GLU A 23 8.14 -4.51 -9.44
CA GLU A 23 8.00 -5.95 -9.21
C GLU A 23 8.22 -6.29 -7.73
N ALA A 24 7.98 -7.55 -7.35
CA ALA A 24 8.11 -8.01 -5.96
C ALA A 24 9.47 -7.65 -5.31
N THR A 25 10.58 -7.79 -6.04
CA THR A 25 11.91 -7.45 -5.54
C THR A 25 12.08 -5.96 -5.29
N ASP A 26 11.46 -5.11 -6.12
CA ASP A 26 11.49 -3.66 -5.94
C ASP A 26 10.67 -3.27 -4.70
N LEU A 27 9.53 -3.93 -4.47
CA LEU A 27 8.69 -3.74 -3.31
C LEU A 27 9.39 -4.14 -2.00
N GLU A 28 10.14 -5.25 -2.01
CA GLU A 28 10.94 -5.71 -0.86
C GLU A 28 12.05 -4.71 -0.49
N ASN A 29 12.63 -4.05 -1.49
CA ASN A 29 13.66 -3.02 -1.28
C ASN A 29 13.08 -1.68 -0.84
N LEU A 30 11.90 -1.32 -1.36
CA LEU A 30 11.24 -0.05 -1.06
C LEU A 30 10.57 -0.04 0.31
N LEU A 31 9.88 -1.13 0.67
CA LEU A 31 9.06 -1.21 1.88
C LEU A 31 9.82 -1.90 3.01
N PRO A 32 9.76 -1.38 4.25
CA PRO A 32 10.31 -2.06 5.42
C PRO A 32 9.39 -3.19 5.91
N ILE A 33 8.93 -4.05 4.99
CA ILE A 33 8.02 -5.16 5.22
C ILE A 33 8.69 -6.44 4.71
N SER A 34 8.78 -7.46 5.56
CA SER A 34 9.24 -8.78 5.15
C SER A 34 8.36 -9.36 4.05
N ARG A 35 8.97 -10.00 3.04
CA ARG A 35 8.26 -10.66 1.91
C ARG A 35 7.05 -11.49 2.32
N GLU A 36 7.13 -12.25 3.42
CA GLU A 36 6.03 -13.10 3.93
C GLU A 36 4.77 -12.32 4.36
N LYS A 37 4.92 -11.02 4.64
CA LYS A 37 3.86 -10.10 5.06
C LYS A 37 3.44 -9.14 3.95
N LEU A 38 4.09 -9.20 2.79
CA LEU A 38 3.78 -8.34 1.65
C LEU A 38 2.46 -8.81 1.04
N LEU A 39 1.50 -7.89 0.91
CA LEU A 39 0.17 -8.13 0.35
C LEU A 39 0.04 -7.60 -1.09
N LEU A 40 1.15 -7.23 -1.71
CA LEU A 40 1.23 -6.71 -3.07
C LEU A 40 2.15 -7.64 -3.87
N ASP A 41 1.71 -8.08 -5.05
CA ASP A 41 2.58 -8.88 -5.92
C ASP A 41 3.34 -8.00 -6.91
N ARG A 42 2.70 -6.93 -7.42
CA ARG A 42 3.30 -5.93 -8.31
C ARG A 42 2.56 -4.60 -8.27
N VAL A 43 3.25 -3.52 -8.62
CA VAL A 43 2.67 -2.19 -8.87
C VAL A 43 2.69 -1.94 -10.37
N LEU A 44 1.50 -1.80 -10.97
CA LEU A 44 1.30 -1.62 -12.41
C LEU A 44 1.55 -0.17 -12.87
N SER A 45 1.33 0.78 -11.97
CA SER A 45 1.45 2.20 -12.28
C SER A 45 1.65 2.97 -10.99
N LEU A 46 2.76 3.68 -10.88
CA LEU A 46 3.10 4.53 -9.75
C LEU A 46 3.39 5.96 -10.21
N ARG A 47 2.77 6.91 -9.51
CA ARG A 47 3.16 8.32 -9.48
C ARG A 47 3.58 8.64 -8.05
N PRO A 48 4.89 8.82 -7.79
CA PRO A 48 5.39 9.08 -6.45
C PRO A 48 4.62 10.18 -5.70
N GLY A 49 4.28 9.91 -4.44
CA GLY A 49 3.58 10.85 -3.56
C GLY A 49 2.10 11.09 -3.85
N THR A 50 1.58 10.59 -4.98
CA THR A 50 0.23 10.95 -5.46
C THR A 50 -0.68 9.76 -5.70
N HIS A 51 -0.23 8.72 -6.39
CA HIS A 51 -1.13 7.66 -6.84
C HIS A 51 -0.40 6.35 -7.15
N ALA A 52 -1.02 5.22 -6.86
CA ALA A 52 -0.54 3.91 -7.30
C ALA A 52 -1.68 2.94 -7.66
N VAL A 53 -1.40 2.06 -8.61
CA VAL A 53 -2.22 0.90 -8.97
C VAL A 53 -1.38 -0.36 -8.80
N ALA A 54 -1.91 -1.36 -8.11
CA ALA A 54 -1.23 -2.62 -7.85
C ALA A 54 -2.15 -3.82 -8.03
N GLU A 55 -1.55 -5.00 -8.09
CA GLU A 55 -2.25 -6.27 -8.16
C GLU A 55 -1.86 -7.18 -6.99
N LYS A 56 -2.84 -7.96 -6.54
CA LYS A 56 -2.62 -9.06 -5.60
C LYS A 56 -3.41 -10.30 -6.04
N ALA A 57 -2.69 -11.35 -6.39
CA ALA A 57 -3.25 -12.68 -6.60
C ALA A 57 -3.63 -13.30 -5.26
N VAL A 58 -4.86 -13.78 -5.21
CA VAL A 58 -5.47 -14.46 -4.06
C VAL A 58 -5.75 -15.89 -4.47
N SER A 59 -5.14 -16.84 -3.76
CA SER A 59 -5.34 -18.27 -3.97
C SER A 59 -6.14 -18.87 -2.82
N ALA A 60 -6.87 -19.96 -3.09
CA ALA A 60 -7.66 -20.67 -2.07
C ALA A 60 -6.81 -21.34 -0.97
N GLY A 61 -5.47 -21.36 -1.11
CA GLY A 61 -4.59 -22.18 -0.30
C GLY A 61 -4.94 -23.68 -0.37
N PRO A 62 -4.23 -24.53 0.39
CA PRO A 62 -4.66 -25.90 0.67
C PRO A 62 -5.99 -25.88 1.45
N LYS A 63 -6.88 -26.87 1.22
CA LYS A 63 -8.19 -26.97 1.92
C LYS A 63 -8.10 -26.84 3.46
N GLU A 64 -6.97 -27.22 4.04
CA GLU A 64 -6.68 -27.17 5.48
C GLU A 64 -6.51 -25.74 6.04
N GLN A 65 -6.27 -24.75 5.16
CA GLN A 65 -6.15 -23.33 5.49
C GLN A 65 -7.43 -22.53 5.18
N GLN A 66 -8.47 -23.18 4.65
CA GLN A 66 -9.80 -22.59 4.58
C GLN A 66 -10.23 -22.21 6.01
N PHE A 67 -10.59 -20.95 6.21
CA PHE A 67 -10.82 -20.36 7.52
C PHE A 67 -11.65 -21.30 8.41
N ARG A 68 -11.06 -21.69 9.56
CA ARG A 68 -11.58 -22.67 10.51
C ARG A 68 -13.09 -22.48 10.76
N GLY A 69 -13.92 -23.27 10.07
CA GLY A 69 -15.38 -23.29 10.25
C GLY A 69 -16.23 -22.90 9.03
N ARG A 70 -15.66 -22.37 7.94
CA ARG A 70 -16.39 -22.13 6.68
C ARG A 70 -16.01 -23.20 5.65
N GLN A 71 -17.01 -23.86 5.04
CA GLN A 71 -16.79 -24.84 3.96
C GLN A 71 -16.41 -24.18 2.63
N GLU A 72 -16.58 -22.85 2.53
CA GLU A 72 -16.40 -22.07 1.31
C GLU A 72 -15.28 -21.04 1.50
N PHE A 73 -14.54 -20.79 0.42
CA PHE A 73 -13.50 -19.78 0.40
C PHE A 73 -14.11 -18.39 0.59
N SER A 74 -13.47 -17.55 1.40
CA SER A 74 -13.85 -16.16 1.58
C SER A 74 -12.59 -15.36 1.88
N PHE A 75 -12.33 -14.33 1.07
CA PHE A 75 -11.19 -13.43 1.31
C PHE A 75 -11.59 -12.27 2.22
N PRO A 76 -10.89 -12.03 3.34
CA PRO A 76 -11.30 -11.00 4.28
C PRO A 76 -11.13 -9.58 3.71
N SER A 77 -12.19 -8.77 3.80
CA SER A 77 -12.17 -7.36 3.39
C SER A 77 -11.15 -6.53 4.20
N THR A 78 -10.88 -6.92 5.45
CA THR A 78 -9.84 -6.30 6.29
C THR A 78 -8.44 -6.52 5.71
N VAL A 79 -8.17 -7.68 5.12
CA VAL A 79 -6.89 -7.96 4.44
C VAL A 79 -6.79 -7.15 3.15
N ALA A 80 -7.89 -6.98 2.42
CA ALA A 80 -7.94 -6.10 1.25
C ALA A 80 -7.65 -4.64 1.63
N PHE A 81 -8.21 -4.16 2.74
CA PHE A 81 -7.87 -2.84 3.27
C PHE A 81 -6.38 -2.74 3.65
N SER A 82 -5.81 -3.73 4.35
CA SER A 82 -4.38 -3.71 4.67
C SER A 82 -3.47 -3.73 3.44
N ALA A 83 -3.91 -4.29 2.32
CA ALA A 83 -3.21 -4.17 1.06
C ALA A 83 -3.25 -2.73 0.49
N LEU A 84 -4.37 -1.99 0.67
CA LEU A 84 -4.43 -0.55 0.38
C LEU A 84 -3.48 0.26 1.28
N GLU A 85 -3.37 -0.10 2.56
CA GLU A 85 -2.40 0.52 3.48
C GLU A 85 -0.98 0.32 2.98
N GLN A 86 -0.59 -0.91 2.60
CA GLN A 86 0.73 -1.19 2.03
C GLN A 86 0.97 -0.42 0.72
N LEU A 87 -0.04 -0.30 -0.14
CA LEU A 87 0.07 0.48 -1.37
C LEU A 87 0.23 1.98 -1.08
N SER A 88 -0.34 2.49 0.00
CA SER A 88 -0.10 3.87 0.47
C SER A 88 1.35 4.08 0.89
N LEU A 89 1.95 3.08 1.54
CA LEU A 89 3.38 3.12 1.86
C LEU A 89 4.23 3.22 0.60
N VAL A 90 3.90 2.48 -0.47
CA VAL A 90 4.59 2.61 -1.77
C VAL A 90 4.51 4.05 -2.27
N VAL A 91 3.33 4.67 -2.20
CA VAL A 91 3.12 6.07 -2.62
C VAL A 91 3.99 7.02 -1.78
N LEU A 92 4.08 6.81 -0.46
CA LEU A 92 4.87 7.66 0.45
C LEU A 92 6.38 7.47 0.29
N PHE A 93 6.87 6.23 0.36
CA PHE A 93 8.31 5.93 0.31
C PHE A 93 8.91 6.26 -1.06
N SER A 94 8.17 6.07 -2.15
CA SER A 94 8.66 6.42 -3.49
C SER A 94 8.81 7.92 -3.72
N ALA A 95 8.17 8.76 -2.90
CA ALA A 95 8.29 10.22 -2.96
C ALA A 95 9.54 10.75 -2.24
N LEU A 96 10.22 9.92 -1.46
CA LEU A 96 11.36 10.37 -0.65
C LEU A 96 12.58 10.66 -1.54
N PRO A 97 13.30 11.76 -1.26
CA PRO A 97 14.63 11.96 -1.81
C PRO A 97 15.56 10.81 -1.43
N GLU A 98 16.55 10.56 -2.28
CA GLU A 98 17.52 9.48 -2.05
C GLU A 98 18.30 9.70 -0.74
N GLY A 99 18.52 8.62 0.00
CA GLY A 99 19.18 8.66 1.31
C GLY A 99 18.33 9.23 2.45
N GLN A 100 17.10 9.69 2.19
CA GLN A 100 16.15 10.02 3.25
C GLN A 100 15.35 8.78 3.65
N SER A 101 15.32 8.53 4.96
CA SER A 101 14.38 7.59 5.56
C SER A 101 13.37 8.36 6.38
N ILE A 102 12.10 7.96 6.26
CA ILE A 102 11.07 8.31 7.23
C ILE A 102 10.87 7.11 8.15
N GLN A 103 10.42 7.36 9.37
CA GLN A 103 9.86 6.27 10.18
C GLN A 103 8.67 5.68 9.43
N MET A 104 8.47 4.37 9.61
CA MET A 104 7.34 3.65 9.06
C MET A 104 6.02 4.40 9.32
N PRO A 105 5.36 4.91 8.26
CA PRO A 105 4.06 5.56 8.41
C PRO A 105 3.06 4.59 9.04
N ALA A 106 2.21 5.13 9.91
CA ALA A 106 1.23 4.34 10.65
C ALA A 106 -0.19 4.82 10.37
N LEU A 107 -1.14 3.90 10.30
CA LEU A 107 -2.56 4.21 10.24
C LEU A 107 -3.00 4.98 11.49
N VAL A 108 -3.67 6.11 11.29
CA VAL A 108 -4.23 6.94 12.35
C VAL A 108 -5.72 6.70 12.48
N SER A 109 -6.43 6.76 11.36
CA SER A 109 -7.88 6.64 11.34
C SER A 109 -8.37 6.12 9.99
N ILE A 110 -9.49 5.40 10.03
CA ILE A 110 -10.29 5.04 8.86
C ILE A 110 -11.50 5.98 8.88
N GLU A 111 -11.56 6.90 7.92
CA GLU A 111 -12.61 7.92 7.83
C GLU A 111 -13.88 7.32 7.20
N SER A 112 -13.73 6.45 6.21
CA SER A 112 -14.82 5.68 5.61
C SER A 112 -14.34 4.30 5.17
N LEU A 113 -15.19 3.29 5.30
CA LEU A 113 -14.96 1.94 4.78
C LEU A 113 -16.28 1.34 4.31
N GLU A 114 -16.37 1.05 3.01
CA GLU A 114 -17.52 0.42 2.37
C GLU A 114 -17.10 -0.93 1.77
N ILE A 115 -17.90 -1.97 2.06
CA ILE A 115 -17.71 -3.32 1.53
C ILE A 115 -18.89 -3.59 0.61
N SER A 116 -18.62 -3.65 -0.69
CA SER A 116 -19.67 -3.75 -1.73
C SER A 116 -19.98 -5.20 -2.12
N ALA A 117 -19.04 -6.12 -1.91
CA ALA A 117 -19.17 -7.54 -2.23
C ALA A 117 -18.36 -8.39 -1.26
N GLU A 118 -18.57 -9.71 -1.28
CA GLU A 118 -17.68 -10.69 -0.64
C GLU A 118 -16.93 -11.43 -1.75
N MET A 119 -15.61 -11.55 -1.61
CA MET A 119 -14.81 -12.35 -2.53
C MET A 119 -14.85 -13.81 -2.08
N VAL A 120 -15.70 -14.60 -2.77
CA VAL A 120 -15.96 -16.02 -2.47
C VAL A 120 -15.22 -16.99 -3.39
N GLU A 121 -14.46 -16.48 -4.35
CA GLU A 121 -13.62 -17.27 -5.25
C GLU A 121 -12.20 -16.69 -5.33
N PRO A 122 -11.16 -17.52 -5.53
CA PRO A 122 -9.81 -17.06 -5.85
C PRO A 122 -9.79 -16.17 -7.08
N GLY A 123 -8.85 -15.23 -7.13
CA GLY A 123 -8.81 -14.27 -8.22
C GLY A 123 -7.74 -13.22 -8.05
N LEU A 124 -7.87 -12.15 -8.83
CA LEU A 124 -6.93 -11.02 -8.84
C LEU A 124 -7.60 -9.79 -8.24
N LEU A 125 -7.04 -9.29 -7.14
CA LEU A 125 -7.38 -7.98 -6.60
C LEU A 125 -6.64 -6.91 -7.40
N HIS A 126 -7.37 -5.90 -7.88
CA HIS A 126 -6.76 -4.67 -8.37
C HIS A 126 -6.95 -3.59 -7.32
N LEU A 127 -5.84 -3.00 -6.88
CA LEU A 127 -5.80 -2.00 -5.82
C LEU A 127 -5.50 -0.64 -6.43
N HIS A 128 -6.24 0.37 -6.01
CA HIS A 128 -6.03 1.75 -6.42
C HIS A 128 -5.95 2.62 -5.17
N VAL A 129 -4.90 3.43 -5.07
CA VAL A 129 -4.70 4.40 -3.99
C VAL A 129 -4.37 5.76 -4.59
N ILE A 130 -5.01 6.80 -4.06
CA ILE A 130 -4.76 8.21 -4.35
C ILE A 130 -4.49 8.92 -3.04
N SER A 131 -3.37 9.64 -2.95
CA SER A 131 -3.11 10.61 -1.89
C SER A 131 -3.96 11.85 -2.12
N LEU A 132 -4.71 12.25 -1.10
CA LEU A 132 -5.50 13.48 -1.08
C LEU A 132 -4.69 14.68 -0.57
N GLY A 133 -3.40 14.48 -0.29
CA GLY A 133 -2.52 15.49 0.29
C GLY A 133 -2.54 15.46 1.83
N GLN A 134 -1.93 16.49 2.41
CA GLN A 134 -1.88 16.65 3.86
C GLN A 134 -3.27 16.99 4.40
N ALA A 135 -3.60 16.43 5.56
CA ALA A 135 -4.82 16.76 6.27
C ALA A 135 -4.70 18.16 6.91
N ASP A 136 -5.51 19.11 6.48
CA ASP A 136 -5.65 20.39 7.19
C ASP A 136 -6.33 20.16 8.57
N GLY A 137 -5.58 20.36 9.66
CA GLY A 137 -6.06 20.45 11.07
C GLY A 137 -6.39 19.11 11.75
N PHE A 138 -6.05 18.84 13.01
CA PHE A 138 -5.96 19.68 14.22
C PHE A 138 -4.51 19.74 14.74
N ASP A 139 -4.11 20.86 15.35
CA ASP A 139 -2.79 21.09 16.00
C ASP A 139 -1.55 21.39 15.13
N GLY A 140 -1.71 21.79 13.86
CA GLY A 140 -0.58 22.27 13.05
C GLY A 140 0.49 21.21 12.77
N ASP A 141 0.13 19.93 12.87
CA ASP A 141 1.04 18.83 12.60
C ASP A 141 0.95 18.47 11.10
N ASP A 142 1.87 19.02 10.30
CA ASP A 142 2.05 18.79 8.83
C ASP A 142 2.38 17.32 8.45
N ARG A 143 1.96 16.35 9.27
CA ARG A 143 2.47 14.97 9.27
C ARG A 143 1.40 13.92 8.99
N VAL A 144 0.16 14.31 8.76
CA VAL A 144 -0.91 13.38 8.43
C VAL A 144 -1.24 13.50 6.95
N VAL A 145 -1.19 12.38 6.22
CA VAL A 145 -1.55 12.29 4.80
C VAL A 145 -2.84 11.48 4.68
N ARG A 146 -3.82 12.05 3.99
CA ARG A 146 -5.08 11.37 3.68
C ARG A 146 -4.96 10.60 2.38
N PHE A 147 -5.60 9.44 2.34
CA PHE A 147 -5.69 8.58 1.18
C PHE A 147 -7.13 8.19 0.93
N MET A 148 -7.44 8.01 -0.34
CA MET A 148 -8.64 7.34 -0.80
C MET A 148 -8.22 6.18 -1.70
N GLY A 149 -8.95 5.07 -1.62
CA GLY A 149 -8.65 3.94 -2.47
C GLY A 149 -9.80 2.95 -2.60
N ARG A 150 -9.61 2.04 -3.55
CA ARG A 150 -10.54 0.97 -3.82
C ARG A 150 -9.82 -0.31 -4.18
N VAL A 151 -10.44 -1.43 -3.84
CA VAL A 151 -10.08 -2.76 -4.31
C VAL A 151 -11.21 -3.26 -5.20
N THR A 152 -10.87 -3.73 -6.39
CA THR A 152 -11.82 -4.39 -7.29
C THR A 152 -11.42 -5.84 -7.54
N VAL A 153 -12.41 -6.70 -7.69
CA VAL A 153 -12.24 -8.13 -8.04
C VAL A 153 -13.04 -8.40 -9.31
N ASN A 154 -12.40 -8.95 -10.34
CA ASN A 154 -13.05 -9.21 -11.63
C ASN A 154 -13.77 -7.99 -12.24
N GLY A 155 -13.29 -6.77 -11.94
CA GLY A 155 -13.87 -5.51 -12.41
C GLY A 155 -14.99 -4.94 -11.55
N GLU A 156 -15.41 -5.64 -10.48
CA GLU A 156 -16.43 -5.19 -9.54
C GLU A 156 -15.80 -4.59 -8.28
N ASP A 157 -16.42 -3.54 -7.72
CA ASP A 157 -15.96 -2.92 -6.48
C ASP A 157 -16.12 -3.90 -5.31
N PHE A 158 -15.03 -4.12 -4.57
CA PHE A 158 -15.02 -4.98 -3.38
C PHE A 158 -14.91 -4.15 -2.10
N VAL A 159 -13.89 -3.30 -2.01
CA VAL A 159 -13.67 -2.40 -0.87
C VAL A 159 -13.46 -0.99 -1.40
N LYS A 160 -14.07 0.00 -0.74
CA LYS A 160 -13.74 1.43 -0.90
C LYS A 160 -13.43 2.01 0.46
N ALA A 161 -12.39 2.83 0.55
CA ALA A 161 -12.01 3.42 1.82
C ALA A 161 -11.40 4.81 1.66
N THR A 162 -11.53 5.59 2.73
CA THR A 162 -10.76 6.82 2.96
C THR A 162 -10.10 6.69 4.33
N TRP A 163 -8.81 6.96 4.43
CA TRP A 163 -8.04 6.79 5.66
C TRP A 163 -6.94 7.83 5.76
N ALA A 164 -6.39 7.98 6.97
CA ALA A 164 -5.30 8.88 7.27
C ALA A 164 -4.11 8.10 7.85
N MET A 165 -2.91 8.42 7.39
CA MET A 165 -1.65 7.87 7.90
C MET A 165 -0.75 8.99 8.41
N ASN A 166 -0.07 8.75 9.53
CA ASN A 166 0.92 9.66 10.09
C ASN A 166 2.31 9.28 9.56
N THR A 167 3.09 10.29 9.16
CA THR A 167 4.46 10.17 8.66
C THR A 167 5.54 10.49 9.70
N THR A 168 5.18 10.75 10.97
CA THR A 168 6.15 11.07 12.03
C THR A 168 7.09 9.93 12.37
N GLY A 169 8.36 10.30 12.55
CA GLY A 169 9.29 9.61 13.44
C GLY A 169 9.02 9.94 14.91
N GLU A 170 8.51 8.99 15.70
CA GLU A 170 8.66 9.09 17.15
C GLU A 170 10.12 8.81 17.53
N LYS A 171 10.90 9.88 17.76
CA LYS A 171 11.96 9.77 18.78
C LYS A 171 11.25 9.50 20.10
N LYS A 172 11.25 8.24 20.55
CA LYS A 172 11.01 7.93 21.96
C LYS A 172 11.93 8.84 22.78
N LYS A 173 11.35 9.87 23.42
CA LYS A 173 12.06 10.69 24.39
C LYS A 173 12.54 9.72 25.47
N GLY A 174 13.86 9.57 25.59
CA GLY A 174 14.48 8.94 26.73
C GLY A 174 13.91 9.56 28.00
N LYS A 175 13.39 8.71 28.88
CA LYS A 175 12.97 9.13 30.22
C LYS A 175 14.26 9.40 31.02
N PRO A 176 14.34 10.51 31.78
CA PRO A 176 15.54 10.89 32.55
C PRO A 176 15.93 9.84 33.60
#